data_AF-A0A969QFA4-F1
#
_entry.id   AF-A0A969QFA4-F1
#
_cell.length_a   1.000
_cell.length_b   1.000
_cell.length_c   1.000
_cell.angle_alpha   90.00
_cell.angle_beta   90.00
_cell.angle_gamma   90.00
#
_symmetry.space_group_name_H-M   'P 1'
#
loop_
_entity.id
_entity.type
_entity.pdbx_description
1 polymer ?
#
loop_
_entity_poly.entity_id
_entity_poly.type
_entity_poly.pdbx_seq_one_letter_code
_entity_poly.pdbx_strand_id
1 'polypeptide(L)' 'MSNRGGKVQITPFIGGSVFINSGAGSNTTVAFTGGADFDITDTIQLKAALDVPLSSNNSSTLVTLGAGFKF' A
#
# COMPACT_ATOMS: atom_id res chain seq x y z
N MET A 1 -9.03 -12.59 34.05
CA MET A 1 -9.32 -11.34 33.30
C MET A 1 -8.12 -11.07 32.40
N SER A 2 -8.22 -11.39 31.10
CA SER A 2 -7.10 -11.19 30.16
C SER A 2 -7.12 -9.75 29.68
N ASN A 3 -6.10 -8.98 30.06
CA ASN A 3 -5.90 -7.61 29.64
C ASN A 3 -5.50 -7.58 28.15
N ARG A 4 -6.48 -7.65 27.25
CA ARG A 4 -6.30 -7.36 25.81
C ARG A 4 -6.18 -5.86 25.62
N GLY A 5 -5.09 -5.27 26.13
CA GLY A 5 -4.63 -3.96 25.68
C GLY A 5 -4.13 -4.11 24.26
N GLY A 6 -5.05 -4.12 23.28
CA GLY A 6 -4.74 -4.22 21.85
C GLY A 6 -3.94 -3.02 21.41
N LYS A 7 -2.61 -3.14 21.42
CA LYS A 7 -1.73 -2.12 20.86
C LYS A 7 -1.91 -2.18 19.36
N VAL A 8 -2.49 -1.13 18.78
CA VAL A 8 -2.45 -0.94 17.33
C VAL A 8 -0.98 -0.83 16.94
N GLN A 9 -0.47 -1.82 16.19
CA GLN A 9 0.90 -1.82 15.71
C GLN A 9 0.93 -1.21 14.30
N ILE A 10 1.82 -0.24 14.11
CA ILE A 10 2.03 0.41 12.81
C ILE A 10 3.38 -0.06 12.28
N THR A 11 3.39 -0.62 11.07
CA THR A 11 4.59 -1.13 10.40
C THR A 11 4.81 -0.35 9.10
N PRO A 12 5.75 0.61 9.05
CA PRO A 12 6.04 1.34 7.83
C PRO A 12 6.78 0.47 6.81
N PHE A 13 6.57 0.76 5.53
CA PHE A 13 7.31 0.12 4.43
C PHE A 13 7.61 1.11 3.31
N ILE A 14 8.66 0.80 2.55
CA ILE A 14 9.01 1.45 1.29
C ILE A 14 9.33 0.38 0.24
N GLY A 15 9.13 0.70 -1.03
CA GLY A 15 9.36 -0.23 -2.13
C GLY A 15 9.31 0.45 -3.50
N GLY A 16 9.31 -0.37 -4.54
CA GLY A 16 9.03 0.07 -5.90
C GLY A 16 7.85 -0.71 -6.47
N SER A 17 7.09 -0.08 -7.35
CA SER A 17 5.97 -0.68 -8.05
C SER A 17 6.07 -0.47 -9.56
N VAL A 18 5.46 -1.38 -10.32
CA VAL A 18 5.39 -1.32 -11.78
C VAL A 18 3.93 -1.45 -12.19
N PHE A 19 3.42 -0.43 -12.86
CA PHE A 19 2.06 -0.39 -13.39
C PHE A 19 2.11 -0.69 -14.88
N ILE A 20 1.33 -1.68 -15.31
CA ILE A 20 1.17 -2.04 -16.71
C ILE A 20 -0.27 -1.71 -17.10
N ASN A 21 -0.46 -0.70 -17.95
CA ASN A 21 -1.76 -0.37 -18.50
C ASN A 21 -1.88 -1.03 -19.88
N SER A 22 -2.80 -1.99 -20.01
CA SER A 22 -3.00 -2.79 -21.22
C SER A 22 -4.16 -2.32 -22.12
N GLY A 23 -4.56 -1.04 -22.01
CA GLY A 23 -5.58 -0.42 -22.88
C GLY A 23 -5.06 -0.07 -24.30
N ALA A 24 -5.79 0.81 -25.00
CA ALA A 24 -5.39 1.33 -26.31
C ALA A 24 -4.14 2.22 -26.17
N GLY A 25 -2.96 1.60 -26.30
CA GLY A 25 -1.65 2.19 -26.01
C GLY A 25 -1.08 1.61 -24.73
N SER A 26 -0.25 0.56 -24.86
CA SER A 26 0.41 -0.06 -23.71
C SER A 26 1.44 0.90 -23.11
N ASN A 27 1.31 1.19 -21.83
CA ASN A 27 2.29 1.99 -21.10
C ASN A 27 2.69 1.29 -19.81
N THR A 28 3.98 1.34 -19.50
CA THR A 28 4.56 0.80 -18.27
C THR A 28 5.12 1.96 -17.46
N THR A 29 4.61 2.15 -16.24
CA THR A 29 5.08 3.19 -15.32
C THR A 29 5.75 2.53 -14.12
N VAL A 30 6.98 2.95 -13.82
CA VAL A 30 7.68 2.58 -12.58
C VAL A 30 7.42 3.67 -11.54
N ALA A 31 7.20 3.29 -10.29
CA ALA A 31 6.95 4.21 -9.20
C ALA A 31 7.73 3.83 -7.94
N PHE A 32 7.95 4.83 -7.07
CA PHE A 32 8.34 4.62 -5.69
C PHE A 32 7.08 4.45 -4.83
N THR A 33 7.07 3.44 -3.97
CA THR A 33 5.96 3.14 -3.07
C THR A 33 6.38 3.41 -1.63
N GLY A 34 5.55 4.13 -0.88
CA GLY A 34 5.69 4.27 0.56
C GLY A 34 4.35 4.05 1.26
N GLY A 35 4.36 3.42 2.43
CA GLY A 35 3.12 3.14 3.14
C GLY A 35 3.32 2.62 4.54
N ALA A 36 2.20 2.21 5.16
CA ALA A 36 2.19 1.56 6.45
C ALA A 36 1.04 0.56 6.55
N ASP A 37 1.33 -0.53 7.25
CA ASP A 37 0.34 -1.51 7.70
C ASP A 37 -0.04 -1.24 9.15
N PHE A 38 -1.32 -1.33 9.47
CA PHE A 38 -1.90 -1.07 10.80
C PHE A 38 -2.57 -2.36 11.28
N ASP A 39 -1.94 -3.05 12.21
CA ASP A 39 -2.51 -4.24 12.85
C ASP A 39 -3.53 -3.77 13.91
N ILE A 40 -4.82 -3.96 13.59
CA ILE A 40 -5.93 -3.61 14.49
C ILE A 40 -6.14 -4.71 15.52
N THR A 41 -5.97 -5.96 15.08
CA THR A 41 -5.96 -7.15 15.93
C THR A 41 -4.87 -8.10 15.45
N ASP A 42 -4.66 -9.20 16.15
CA ASP A 42 -3.75 -10.27 15.72
C ASP A 42 -4.13 -10.88 14.35
N THR A 43 -5.36 -10.65 13.88
CA THR A 43 -5.91 -11.23 12.65
C THR A 43 -6.36 -10.20 11.61
N ILE A 44 -6.45 -8.92 11.95
CA ILE A 44 -6.99 -7.87 11.07
C ILE A 44 -5.92 -6.80 10.86
N GLN A 45 -5.64 -6.50 9.60
CA GLN A 45 -4.67 -5.48 9.20
C GLN A 45 -5.31 -4.49 8.21
N LEU A 46 -5.03 -3.21 8.39
CA LEU A 46 -5.31 -2.16 7.40
C LEU A 46 -4.01 -1.77 6.69
N LYS A 47 -4.11 -1.30 5.46
CA LYS A 47 -2.99 -0.81 4.65
C LYS A 47 -3.30 0.56 4.10
N ALA A 48 -2.32 1.46 4.17
CA ALA A 48 -2.32 2.70 3.42
C ALA A 48 -0.99 2.83 2.66
N ALA A 49 -1.04 3.09 1.36
CA ALA A 49 0.15 3.26 0.53
C ALA A 49 -0.04 4.38 -0.49
N LEU A 50 1.08 5.01 -0.86
CA LEU A 50 1.20 6.02 -1.89
C LEU A 50 2.22 5.53 -2.93
N ASP A 51 1.85 5.56 -4.20
CA ASP A 51 2.73 5.28 -5.32
C ASP A 51 3.01 6.57 -6.09
N VAL A 52 4.27 6.99 -6.10
CA VAL A 52 4.74 8.20 -6.79
C VAL A 52 5.48 7.79 -8.07
N PRO A 53 4.92 8.06 -9.26
CA PRO A 53 5.51 7.64 -10.52
C PRO A 53 6.84 8.35 -10.79
N LEU A 54 7.82 7.60 -11.33
CA LEU A 54 9.14 8.11 -11.69
C LEU A 54 9.19 8.70 -13.11
N SER A 55 8.11 8.55 -13.90
CA SER A 55 7.97 9.17 -15.22
C SER A 55 6.77 10.11 -15.25
N SER A 56 6.94 11.26 -15.89
CA SER A 56 5.95 12.34 -15.90
C SER A 56 4.91 12.23 -17.02
N ASN A 57 5.09 11.26 -17.94
CA ASN A 57 4.20 11.15 -19.10
C ASN A 57 2.90 10.47 -18.68
N ASN A 58 1.84 11.28 -18.48
CA ASN A 58 0.50 10.83 -18.13
C ASN A 58 0.40 9.93 -16.89
N SER A 59 1.32 10.08 -15.93
CA SER A 59 1.32 9.29 -14.71
C SER A 59 0.78 10.11 -13.53
N SER A 60 -0.05 9.49 -12.71
CA SER A 60 -0.63 10.11 -11.51
C SER A 60 -0.13 9.38 -10.27
N THR A 61 -0.01 10.13 -9.16
CA THR A 61 0.19 9.53 -7.86
C THR A 61 -1.04 8.71 -7.49
N LEU A 62 -0.84 7.46 -7.07
CA LEU A 62 -1.93 6.56 -6.67
C LEU A 62 -1.94 6.39 -5.15
N VAL A 63 -3.14 6.33 -4.59
CA VAL A 63 -3.36 6.04 -3.17
C VAL A 63 -4.05 4.70 -3.07
N THR A 64 -3.46 3.78 -2.30
CA THR A 64 -4.05 2.48 -1.98
C THR A 64 -4.51 2.48 -0.52
N LEU A 65 -5.78 2.16 -0.30
CA LEU A 65 -6.34 1.86 1.01
C LEU A 65 -6.87 0.43 0.97
N GLY A 66 -6.50 -0.38 1.95
CA GLY A 66 -6.88 -1.79 2.01
C GLY A 66 -7.16 -2.25 3.43
N ALA A 67 -7.91 -3.34 3.54
CA ALA A 67 -8.12 -4.08 4.76
C ALA A 67 -8.08 -5.58 4.44
N GLY A 68 -7.51 -6.38 5.34
CA GLY A 68 -7.37 -7.82 5.12
C GLY A 68 -7.15 -8.60 6.40
N PHE A 69 -7.11 -9.92 6.23
CA PHE A 69 -6.77 -10.85 7.30
C PHE A 69 -5.27 -11.14 7.31
N LYS A 70 -4.71 -11.26 8.52
CA LYS A 70 -3.33 -11.68 8.78
C LYS A 70 -3.39 -13.01 9.53
N PHE A 71 -2.59 -13.98 9.11
CA PHE A 71 -2.53 -15.34 9.66
C PHE A 71 -1.09 -15.76 9.88
#